data_AF-A0A512M5H7-F1
#
_entry.id   AF-A0A512M5H7-F1
#
_cell.length_a   1.000
_cell.length_b   1.000
_cell.length_c   1.000
_cell.angle_alpha   90.00
_cell.angle_beta   90.00
_cell.angle_gamma   90.00
#
_symmetry.space_group_name_H-M   'P 1'
#
loop_
_entity.id
_entity.type
_entity.pdbx_description
1 polymer ?
#
loop_
_entity_poly.entity_id
_entity_poly.type
_entity_poly.pdbx_seq_one_letter_code
_entity_poly.pdbx_strand_id
1 'polypeptide(L)'
;MNNQDQQPFKHLHCEGRRAQRGCLINFLAWCAALIWIFVVRPSDIGANIQGVITTIAYILFLLVGPALGILQAIELKSYLDWKSQNGASSWLYRIIIFIGSWLFGLISAGTGILVLMNLLFGDHTEMTPKDFFVGLLGVFLSLGFIYMGWKLLQLPFKRMSTTTEAQDKAAREKWEHALLHPEFEALESTLGVTLPAAYKAMHFPDSEWYEPGPWMLYPKGLENDEELHMILDRVPATLDAIRQPPGDSQRYVCFAQGEYDEYWILPGSDDPPVYNRGGDDLPRAAEAKPEKIANHLSEFLAWPKEDI
;
A
#
# COMPACT_ATOMS: atom_id res chain seq x y z
N MET A 1 -3.16 24.78 11.67
CA MET A 1 -2.79 23.48 12.27
C MET A 1 -2.62 22.54 11.10
N ASN A 2 -1.40 22.48 10.57
CA ASN A 2 -1.09 21.93 9.25
C ASN A 2 -0.60 20.48 9.35
N ASN A 3 -1.08 19.67 8.42
CA ASN A 3 -0.75 18.26 8.20
C ASN A 3 0.64 18.10 7.56
N GLN A 4 1.74 18.16 8.30
CA GLN A 4 3.10 17.94 7.74
C GLN A 4 3.91 16.91 8.55
N ASP A 5 3.22 15.87 9.02
CA ASP A 5 3.67 15.01 10.12
C ASP A 5 3.95 13.55 9.66
N GLN A 6 4.54 13.31 8.49
CA GLN A 6 4.57 11.95 7.91
C GLN A 6 5.88 11.52 7.24
N GLN A 7 6.94 11.13 7.98
CA GLN A 7 8.09 10.44 7.34
C GLN A 7 8.82 9.37 8.18
N PRO A 8 8.10 8.30 8.58
CA PRO A 8 8.70 6.96 8.43
C PRO A 8 7.79 5.96 7.67
N PHE A 9 6.70 6.43 7.07
CA PHE A 9 5.59 5.57 6.63
C PHE A 9 5.35 5.49 5.11
N LYS A 10 6.26 5.98 4.27
CA LYS A 10 6.05 6.03 2.81
C LYS A 10 5.66 4.69 2.18
N HIS A 11 6.29 3.60 2.61
CA HIS A 11 5.91 2.25 2.16
C HIS A 11 4.46 1.91 2.56
N LEU A 12 4.10 2.17 3.82
CA LEU A 12 2.73 1.99 4.33
C LEU A 12 1.69 2.90 3.64
N HIS A 13 2.10 4.07 3.13
CA HIS A 13 1.20 5.00 2.43
C HIS A 13 0.93 4.60 0.99
N CYS A 14 1.94 4.14 0.27
CA CYS A 14 1.78 3.65 -1.11
C CYS A 14 1.05 2.31 -1.12
N GLU A 15 1.39 1.39 -0.21
CA GLU A 15 0.65 0.15 -0.01
C GLU A 15 -0.78 0.41 0.47
N GLY A 16 -0.96 1.32 1.43
CA GLY A 16 -2.28 1.69 1.95
C GLY A 16 -3.18 2.33 0.90
N ARG A 17 -2.66 3.22 0.05
CA ARG A 17 -3.39 3.83 -1.08
C ARG A 17 -3.70 2.81 -2.17
N ARG A 18 -2.77 1.91 -2.50
CA ARG A 18 -3.02 0.80 -3.42
C ARG A 18 -4.10 -0.15 -2.89
N ALA A 19 -4.06 -0.46 -1.61
CA ALA A 19 -5.08 -1.26 -0.94
C ALA A 19 -6.45 -0.55 -0.92
N GLN A 20 -6.50 0.78 -0.81
CA GLN A 20 -7.74 1.56 -0.98
C GLN A 20 -8.34 1.41 -2.37
N ARG A 21 -7.53 1.62 -3.42
CA ARG A 21 -7.97 1.48 -4.82
C ARG A 21 -8.41 0.04 -5.10
N GLY A 22 -7.60 -0.94 -4.70
CA GLY A 22 -7.91 -2.37 -4.83
C GLY A 22 -9.20 -2.77 -4.12
N CYS A 23 -9.38 -2.33 -2.87
CA CYS A 23 -10.58 -2.61 -2.07
C CYS A 23 -11.84 -2.00 -2.71
N LEU A 24 -11.75 -0.76 -3.22
CA LEU A 24 -12.88 -0.11 -3.90
C LEU A 24 -13.23 -0.84 -5.21
N ILE A 25 -12.24 -1.17 -6.04
CA ILE A 25 -12.45 -1.89 -7.31
C ILE A 25 -13.07 -3.27 -7.04
N ASN A 26 -12.53 -4.02 -6.08
CA ASN A 26 -13.07 -5.33 -5.71
C ASN A 26 -14.50 -5.21 -5.16
N PHE A 27 -14.79 -4.21 -4.34
CA PHE A 27 -16.14 -3.98 -3.83
C PHE A 27 -17.12 -3.64 -4.95
N LEU A 28 -16.74 -2.79 -5.90
CA LEU A 28 -17.58 -2.45 -7.06
C LEU A 28 -17.79 -3.66 -7.98
N ALA A 29 -16.74 -4.44 -8.25
CA ALA A 29 -16.84 -5.67 -9.03
C ALA A 29 -17.76 -6.70 -8.35
N TRP A 30 -17.70 -6.80 -7.02
CA TRP A 30 -18.57 -7.66 -6.24
C TRP A 30 -20.03 -7.20 -6.26
N CYS A 31 -20.29 -5.89 -6.12
CA CYS A 31 -21.63 -5.31 -6.26
C CYS A 31 -22.20 -5.54 -7.67
N ALA A 32 -21.40 -5.34 -8.72
CA ALA A 32 -21.80 -5.60 -10.10
C ALA A 32 -22.17 -7.08 -10.32
N ALA A 33 -21.38 -8.00 -9.75
CA ALA A 33 -21.68 -9.43 -9.78
C ALA A 33 -22.99 -9.76 -9.05
N LEU A 34 -23.24 -9.19 -7.87
CA LEU A 34 -24.51 -9.37 -7.17
C LEU A 34 -25.70 -8.85 -7.99
N ILE A 35 -25.60 -7.67 -8.57
CA ILE A 35 -26.67 -7.11 -9.41
C ILE A 35 -26.92 -8.02 -10.62
N TRP A 36 -25.86 -8.49 -11.28
CA TRP A 36 -25.97 -9.46 -12.38
C TRP A 36 -26.72 -10.73 -11.97
N ILE A 37 -26.42 -11.25 -10.78
CA ILE A 37 -27.09 -12.42 -10.19
C ILE A 37 -28.58 -12.18 -9.94
N PHE A 38 -28.96 -10.99 -9.49
CA PHE A 38 -30.38 -10.65 -9.26
C PHE A 38 -31.14 -10.39 -10.56
N VAL A 39 -30.47 -9.90 -11.60
CA VAL A 39 -31.06 -9.64 -12.92
C VAL A 39 -31.17 -10.93 -13.74
N VAL A 40 -30.12 -11.77 -13.73
CA VAL A 40 -30.09 -13.07 -14.40
C VAL A 40 -30.62 -14.12 -13.42
N ARG A 41 -31.95 -14.31 -13.44
CA ARG A 41 -32.60 -15.26 -12.52
C ARG A 41 -32.01 -16.67 -12.70
N PRO A 42 -31.66 -17.37 -11.61
CA PRO A 42 -31.14 -18.74 -11.68
C PRO A 42 -32.13 -19.75 -12.26
N SER A 43 -33.40 -19.38 -12.47
CA SER A 43 -34.42 -20.23 -13.09
C SER A 43 -34.19 -20.51 -14.59
N ASP A 44 -33.34 -19.72 -15.26
CA ASP A 44 -33.04 -19.90 -16.69
C ASP A 44 -31.78 -20.77 -16.91
N ILE A 45 -31.20 -21.34 -15.84
CA ILE A 45 -30.01 -22.21 -15.85
C ILE A 45 -30.43 -23.64 -16.25
N GLY A 46 -31.01 -23.79 -17.43
CA GLY A 46 -31.14 -25.09 -18.10
C GLY A 46 -29.85 -25.41 -18.83
N ALA A 47 -29.17 -26.52 -18.47
CA ALA A 47 -28.15 -27.34 -19.16
C ALA A 47 -27.21 -26.77 -20.26
N ASN A 48 -27.13 -25.45 -20.46
CA ASN A 48 -26.34 -24.79 -21.49
C ASN A 48 -25.01 -24.30 -20.93
N ILE A 49 -24.02 -24.13 -21.81
CA ILE A 49 -22.68 -23.56 -21.51
C ILE A 49 -22.79 -22.25 -20.71
N GLN A 50 -23.83 -21.45 -20.97
CA GLN A 50 -24.12 -20.23 -20.24
C GLN A 50 -24.45 -20.49 -18.76
N GLY A 51 -25.14 -21.58 -18.43
CA GLY A 51 -25.39 -21.99 -17.04
C GLY A 51 -24.12 -22.43 -16.30
N VAL A 52 -23.20 -23.11 -16.98
CA VAL A 52 -21.89 -23.49 -16.43
C VAL A 52 -21.00 -22.27 -16.21
N ILE A 53 -20.92 -21.36 -17.19
CA ILE A 53 -20.19 -20.09 -17.06
C ILE A 53 -20.78 -19.24 -15.92
N THR A 54 -22.12 -19.18 -15.82
CA THR A 54 -22.78 -18.44 -14.74
C THR A 54 -22.47 -19.10 -13.39
N THR A 55 -22.47 -20.43 -13.29
CA THR A 55 -22.15 -21.18 -12.05
C THR A 55 -20.67 -21.02 -11.63
N ILE A 56 -19.74 -21.06 -12.58
CA ILE A 56 -18.32 -20.80 -12.32
C ILE A 56 -18.13 -19.33 -11.89
N ALA A 57 -18.83 -18.39 -12.54
CA ALA A 57 -18.85 -17.00 -12.13
C ALA A 57 -19.46 -16.83 -10.72
N TYR A 58 -20.52 -17.57 -10.36
CA TYR A 58 -21.09 -17.59 -9.00
C TYR A 58 -20.05 -18.04 -7.98
N ILE A 59 -19.36 -19.15 -8.22
CA ILE A 59 -18.35 -19.69 -7.29
C ILE A 59 -17.17 -18.72 -7.16
N LEU A 60 -16.64 -18.21 -8.28
CA LEU A 60 -15.52 -17.27 -8.26
C LEU A 60 -15.91 -15.93 -7.60
N PHE A 61 -17.07 -15.35 -7.92
CA PHE A 61 -17.45 -14.04 -7.39
C PHE A 61 -18.06 -14.07 -5.99
N LEU A 62 -18.73 -15.15 -5.56
CA LEU A 62 -19.27 -15.27 -4.20
C LEU A 62 -18.26 -15.81 -3.19
N LEU A 63 -17.23 -16.56 -3.63
CA LEU A 63 -16.23 -17.13 -2.72
C LEU A 63 -14.85 -16.50 -2.86
N VAL A 64 -14.33 -16.33 -4.09
CA VAL A 64 -12.97 -15.80 -4.31
C VAL A 64 -12.93 -14.28 -4.18
N GLY A 65 -13.93 -13.57 -4.71
CA GLY A 65 -14.03 -12.10 -4.60
C GLY A 65 -13.99 -11.60 -3.15
N PRO A 66 -14.84 -12.11 -2.25
CA PRO A 66 -14.82 -11.75 -0.83
C PRO A 66 -13.51 -12.13 -0.13
N ALA A 67 -12.91 -13.29 -0.46
CA ALA A 67 -11.63 -13.70 0.11
C ALA A 67 -10.49 -12.73 -0.26
N LEU A 68 -10.43 -12.29 -1.53
CA LEU A 68 -9.49 -11.26 -1.97
C LEU A 68 -9.78 -9.90 -1.33
N GLY A 69 -11.07 -9.56 -1.19
CA GLY A 69 -11.51 -8.34 -0.50
C GLY A 69 -11.12 -8.33 0.98
N ILE A 70 -11.13 -9.47 1.66
CA ILE A 70 -10.71 -9.61 3.07
C ILE A 70 -9.19 -9.44 3.21
N LEU A 71 -8.39 -10.03 2.32
CA LEU A 71 -6.94 -9.84 2.34
C LEU A 71 -6.59 -8.35 2.16
N GLN A 72 -7.21 -7.70 1.18
CA GLN A 72 -7.06 -6.26 0.96
C GLN A 72 -7.61 -5.44 2.14
N ALA A 73 -8.69 -5.88 2.78
CA ALA A 73 -9.25 -5.22 3.95
C ALA A 73 -8.30 -5.29 5.16
N ILE A 74 -7.56 -6.38 5.36
CA ILE A 74 -6.58 -6.50 6.46
C ILE A 74 -5.46 -5.48 6.29
N GLU A 75 -4.89 -5.39 5.09
CA GLU A 75 -3.84 -4.42 4.74
C GLU A 75 -4.36 -2.98 4.80
N LEU A 76 -5.56 -2.75 4.26
CA LEU A 76 -6.19 -1.44 4.28
C LEU A 76 -6.53 -1.00 5.70
N LYS A 77 -7.00 -1.91 6.55
CA LYS A 77 -7.48 -1.57 7.88
C LYS A 77 -6.38 -1.03 8.77
N SER A 78 -5.15 -1.56 8.69
CA SER A 78 -4.03 -1.00 9.46
C SER A 78 -3.71 0.43 9.03
N TYR A 79 -3.73 0.68 7.72
CA TYR A 79 -3.59 2.03 7.17
C TYR A 79 -4.74 2.97 7.57
N LEU A 80 -5.99 2.50 7.60
CA LEU A 80 -7.14 3.31 8.03
C LEU A 80 -7.13 3.64 9.53
N ASP A 81 -6.65 2.72 10.36
CA ASP A 81 -6.48 2.94 11.80
C ASP A 81 -5.41 4.01 12.07
N TRP A 82 -4.29 3.95 11.34
CA TRP A 82 -3.29 5.02 11.34
C TRP A 82 -3.87 6.36 10.80
N LYS A 83 -4.59 6.34 9.66
CA LYS A 83 -5.14 7.56 9.04
C LYS A 83 -6.17 8.26 9.94
N SER A 84 -6.96 7.49 10.68
CA SER A 84 -7.95 7.99 11.64
C SER A 84 -7.31 8.63 12.88
N GLN A 85 -6.10 8.23 13.25
CA GLN A 85 -5.35 8.84 14.35
C GLN A 85 -4.77 10.20 13.97
N ASN A 86 -4.47 10.40 12.68
CA ASN A 86 -3.93 11.65 12.12
C ASN A 86 -5.02 12.61 11.60
N GLY A 87 -6.24 12.53 12.14
CA GLY A 87 -7.30 13.51 11.84
C GLY A 87 -7.98 13.38 10.47
N ALA A 88 -7.58 12.42 9.62
CA ALA A 88 -8.20 12.23 8.31
C ALA A 88 -9.32 11.16 8.35
N SER A 89 -10.54 11.56 7.99
CA SER A 89 -11.69 10.66 7.97
C SER A 89 -11.55 9.59 6.88
N SER A 90 -11.90 8.36 7.23
CA SER A 90 -11.88 7.18 6.34
C SER A 90 -13.14 6.30 6.48
N TRP A 91 -14.25 6.92 6.89
CA TRP A 91 -15.49 6.23 7.25
C TRP A 91 -16.05 5.32 6.15
N LEU A 92 -15.99 5.74 4.88
CA LEU A 92 -16.46 4.96 3.73
C LEU A 92 -15.78 3.58 3.65
N TYR A 93 -14.45 3.55 3.73
CA TYR A 93 -13.69 2.30 3.64
C TYR A 93 -13.92 1.41 4.86
N ARG A 94 -14.14 1.99 6.04
CA ARG A 94 -14.51 1.24 7.25
C ARG A 94 -15.86 0.53 7.09
N ILE A 95 -16.83 1.18 6.43
CA ILE A 95 -18.11 0.53 6.10
C ILE A 95 -17.93 -0.59 5.08
N ILE A 96 -17.14 -0.37 4.03
CA ILE A 96 -16.88 -1.39 3.01
C ILE A 96 -16.27 -2.65 3.65
N ILE A 97 -15.26 -2.46 4.51
CA ILE A 97 -14.63 -3.56 5.27
C ILE A 97 -15.63 -4.22 6.21
N PHE A 98 -16.47 -3.43 6.89
CA PHE A 98 -17.50 -3.93 7.79
C PHE A 98 -18.49 -4.84 7.04
N ILE A 99 -19.10 -4.34 5.97
CA ILE A 99 -20.10 -5.06 5.17
C ILE A 99 -19.49 -6.33 4.57
N GLY A 100 -18.32 -6.23 3.95
CA GLY A 100 -17.66 -7.37 3.32
C GLY A 100 -17.27 -8.46 4.33
N SER A 101 -16.64 -8.09 5.43
CA SER A 101 -16.22 -9.05 6.47
C SER A 101 -17.41 -9.68 7.19
N TRP A 102 -18.48 -8.91 7.45
CA TRP A 102 -19.68 -9.44 8.08
C TRP A 102 -20.46 -10.38 7.17
N LEU A 103 -20.68 -9.99 5.93
CA LEU A 103 -21.46 -10.79 5.00
C LEU A 103 -20.77 -12.12 4.69
N PHE A 104 -19.45 -12.10 4.44
CA PHE A 104 -18.69 -13.33 4.26
C PHE A 104 -18.56 -14.13 5.58
N GLY A 105 -18.40 -13.43 6.71
CA GLY A 105 -18.36 -14.05 8.03
C GLY A 105 -19.63 -14.83 8.37
N LEU A 106 -20.80 -14.25 8.09
CA LEU A 106 -22.12 -14.88 8.28
C LEU A 106 -22.34 -16.05 7.32
N ILE A 107 -21.97 -15.92 6.04
CA ILE A 107 -22.09 -17.01 5.06
C ILE A 107 -21.20 -18.19 5.46
N SER A 108 -19.95 -17.91 5.84
CA SER A 108 -18.99 -18.92 6.29
C SER A 108 -19.47 -19.63 7.56
N ALA A 109 -19.85 -18.87 8.59
CA ALA A 109 -20.35 -19.44 9.85
C ALA A 109 -21.66 -20.21 9.65
N GLY A 110 -22.60 -19.65 8.89
CA GLY A 110 -23.89 -20.28 8.58
C GLY A 110 -23.72 -21.59 7.82
N THR A 111 -22.86 -21.62 6.80
CA THR A 111 -22.57 -22.84 6.04
C THR A 111 -21.93 -23.91 6.93
N GLY A 112 -20.95 -23.53 7.76
CA GLY A 112 -20.33 -24.45 8.70
C GLY A 112 -21.32 -25.02 9.73
N ILE A 113 -22.22 -24.19 10.28
CA ILE A 113 -23.28 -24.63 11.20
C ILE A 113 -24.26 -25.58 10.49
N LEU A 114 -24.72 -25.24 9.29
CA LEU A 114 -25.68 -26.05 8.54
C LEU A 114 -25.11 -27.43 8.18
N VAL A 115 -23.85 -27.49 7.72
CA VAL A 115 -23.17 -28.76 7.43
C VAL A 115 -22.96 -29.56 8.71
N LEU A 116 -22.53 -28.92 9.80
CA LEU A 116 -22.35 -29.58 11.09
C LEU A 116 -23.67 -30.13 11.64
N MET A 117 -24.77 -29.38 11.54
CA MET A 117 -26.10 -29.85 11.95
C MET A 117 -26.57 -31.04 11.12
N ASN A 118 -26.35 -31.03 9.81
CA ASN A 118 -26.69 -32.16 8.95
C ASN A 118 -25.83 -33.40 9.29
N LEU A 119 -24.54 -33.22 9.58
CA LEU A 119 -23.68 -34.32 10.01
C LEU A 119 -24.04 -34.86 11.41
N LEU A 120 -24.58 -34.06 12.31
CA LEU A 120 -24.94 -34.49 13.67
C LEU A 120 -26.36 -35.05 13.80
N PHE A 121 -27.32 -34.52 13.04
CA PHE A 121 -28.74 -34.84 13.16
C PHE A 121 -29.35 -35.47 11.90
N GLY A 122 -28.55 -35.65 10.85
CA GLY A 122 -28.94 -36.38 9.65
C GLY A 122 -29.15 -37.87 9.93
N ASP A 123 -29.97 -38.51 9.10
CA ASP A 123 -30.24 -39.93 9.22
C ASP A 123 -29.04 -40.73 8.66
N HIS A 124 -28.28 -41.36 9.56
CA HIS A 124 -27.01 -42.02 9.26
C HIS A 124 -27.10 -43.54 9.42
N THR A 125 -28.23 -44.08 8.99
CA THR A 125 -28.65 -45.46 9.26
C THR A 125 -27.80 -46.53 8.55
N GLU A 126 -26.98 -46.15 7.55
CA GLU A 126 -26.04 -47.05 6.87
C GLU A 126 -24.68 -46.37 6.60
N MET A 127 -23.88 -46.09 7.64
CA MET A 127 -22.53 -45.54 7.46
C MET A 127 -21.49 -46.61 7.15
N THR A 128 -20.88 -46.54 5.97
CA THR A 128 -19.66 -47.31 5.67
C THR A 128 -18.44 -46.65 6.34
N PRO A 129 -17.31 -47.37 6.52
CA PRO A 129 -16.08 -46.77 7.06
C PRO A 129 -15.56 -45.58 6.24
N LYS A 130 -15.84 -45.55 4.93
CA LYS A 130 -15.51 -44.42 4.05
C LYS A 130 -16.36 -43.20 4.40
N ASP A 131 -17.64 -43.39 4.70
CA ASP A 131 -18.55 -42.31 5.10
C ASP A 131 -18.18 -41.74 6.48
N PHE A 132 -17.61 -42.57 7.36
CA PHE A 132 -17.03 -42.10 8.62
C PHE A 132 -15.85 -41.14 8.42
N PHE A 133 -14.90 -41.48 7.54
CA PHE A 133 -13.77 -40.58 7.23
C PHE A 133 -14.22 -39.30 6.51
N VAL A 134 -15.20 -39.38 5.61
CA VAL A 134 -15.80 -38.22 4.93
C VAL A 134 -16.55 -37.34 5.93
N GLY A 135 -17.29 -37.94 6.86
CA GLY A 135 -17.98 -37.24 7.95
C GLY A 135 -17.00 -36.53 8.90
N LEU A 136 -15.90 -37.19 9.27
CA LEU A 136 -14.85 -36.59 10.11
C LEU A 136 -14.21 -35.39 9.41
N LEU A 137 -13.86 -35.52 8.12
CA LEU A 137 -13.36 -34.41 7.32
C LEU A 137 -14.38 -33.27 7.22
N GLY A 138 -15.66 -33.61 7.03
CA GLY A 138 -16.77 -32.66 7.01
C GLY A 138 -16.91 -31.87 8.31
N VAL A 139 -16.74 -32.53 9.46
CA VAL A 139 -16.74 -31.88 10.78
C VAL A 139 -15.56 -30.91 10.92
N PHE A 140 -14.34 -31.33 10.58
CA PHE A 140 -13.17 -30.46 10.65
C PHE A 140 -13.29 -29.24 9.72
N LEU A 141 -13.76 -29.45 8.49
CA LEU A 141 -14.02 -28.36 7.56
C LEU A 141 -15.09 -27.40 8.10
N SER A 142 -16.18 -27.94 8.66
CA SER A 142 -17.28 -27.14 9.24
C SER A 142 -16.80 -26.28 10.40
N LEU A 143 -16.02 -26.85 11.33
CA LEU A 143 -15.41 -26.11 12.43
C LEU A 143 -14.44 -25.04 11.91
N GLY A 144 -13.70 -25.32 10.84
CA GLY A 144 -12.86 -24.35 10.16
C GLY A 144 -13.66 -23.16 9.61
N PHE A 145 -14.78 -23.41 8.92
CA PHE A 145 -15.67 -22.36 8.40
C PHE A 145 -16.35 -21.55 9.51
N ILE A 146 -16.74 -22.17 10.62
CA ILE A 146 -17.28 -21.47 11.79
C ILE A 146 -16.21 -20.56 12.41
N TYR A 147 -15.01 -21.08 12.64
CA TYR A 147 -13.91 -20.32 13.20
C TYR A 147 -13.50 -19.14 12.31
N MET A 148 -13.38 -19.37 11.00
CA MET A 148 -13.08 -18.33 10.02
C MET A 148 -14.17 -17.26 10.02
N GLY A 149 -15.45 -17.67 9.97
CA GLY A 149 -16.58 -16.75 10.00
C GLY A 149 -16.58 -15.86 11.26
N TRP A 150 -16.32 -16.47 12.42
CA TRP A 150 -16.20 -15.76 13.69
C TRP A 150 -15.05 -14.73 13.70
N LYS A 151 -13.87 -15.10 13.16
CA LYS A 151 -12.73 -14.18 13.07
C LYS A 151 -13.02 -12.98 12.17
N LEU A 152 -13.74 -13.18 11.08
CA LEU A 152 -14.12 -12.12 10.15
C LEU A 152 -15.14 -11.16 10.74
N LEU A 153 -16.08 -11.65 11.54
CA LEU A 153 -17.03 -10.81 12.27
C LEU A 153 -16.33 -9.88 13.28
N GLN A 154 -15.21 -10.33 13.85
CA GLN A 154 -14.39 -9.54 14.79
C GLN A 154 -13.45 -8.54 14.10
N LEU A 155 -13.13 -8.77 12.82
CA LEU A 155 -12.12 -8.02 12.08
C LEU A 155 -12.38 -6.51 12.03
N PRO A 156 -13.61 -6.00 11.83
CA PRO A 156 -13.87 -4.56 11.82
C PRO A 156 -13.65 -3.88 13.17
N PHE A 157 -13.77 -4.63 14.28
CA PHE A 157 -13.73 -4.09 15.64
C PHE A 157 -12.34 -4.15 16.29
N LYS A 158 -11.49 -5.08 15.86
CA LYS A 158 -10.14 -5.24 16.40
C LYS A 158 -9.24 -4.11 15.89
N ARG A 159 -8.51 -3.34 16.70
CA ARG A 159 -7.48 -2.42 16.18
C ARG A 159 -6.28 -3.20 15.64
N MET A 160 -5.76 -2.81 14.48
CA MET A 160 -4.55 -3.42 13.90
C MET A 160 -3.57 -2.29 13.57
N SER A 161 -2.66 -1.94 14.49
CA SER A 161 -1.54 -1.04 14.16
C SER A 161 -0.26 -1.88 13.98
N THR A 162 0.51 -1.57 12.95
CA THR A 162 1.80 -2.20 12.64
C THR A 162 2.93 -1.65 13.50
N THR A 163 2.78 -0.44 14.03
CA THR A 163 3.70 0.23 14.95
C THR A 163 2.94 0.78 16.16
N THR A 164 3.68 1.16 17.20
CA THR A 164 3.10 1.84 18.38
C THR A 164 3.24 3.36 18.21
N GLU A 165 2.27 4.12 18.71
CA GLU A 165 2.25 5.60 18.67
C GLU A 165 3.56 6.22 19.19
N ALA A 166 4.16 5.60 20.21
CA ALA A 166 5.44 6.03 20.77
C ALA A 166 6.62 5.88 19.79
N GLN A 167 6.62 4.82 18.97
CA GLN A 167 7.66 4.59 17.96
C GLN A 167 7.54 5.60 16.82
N ASP A 168 6.30 5.91 16.42
CA ASP A 168 6.01 6.83 15.32
C ASP A 168 6.40 8.27 15.69
N LYS A 169 6.07 8.67 16.92
CA LYS A 169 6.48 9.95 17.48
C LYS A 169 8.00 10.07 17.57
N ALA A 170 8.69 9.05 18.10
CA ALA A 170 10.13 9.06 18.23
C ALA A 170 10.85 9.11 16.86
N ALA A 171 10.36 8.38 15.87
CA ALA A 171 10.90 8.40 14.51
C ALA A 171 10.75 9.78 13.86
N ARG A 172 9.60 10.43 14.07
CA ARG A 172 9.35 11.77 13.57
C ARG A 172 10.22 12.82 14.26
N GLU A 173 10.31 12.79 15.59
CA GLU A 173 11.18 13.70 16.33
C GLU A 173 12.64 13.56 15.88
N LYS A 174 13.09 12.31 15.62
CA LYS A 174 14.42 12.06 15.04
C LYS A 174 14.57 12.66 13.65
N TRP A 175 13.56 12.55 12.80
CA TRP A 175 13.56 13.08 11.44
C TRP A 175 13.60 14.62 11.41
N GLU A 176 12.73 15.27 12.19
CA GLU A 176 12.70 16.73 12.31
C GLU A 176 14.02 17.26 12.89
N HIS A 177 14.55 16.60 13.91
CA HIS A 177 15.88 16.93 14.44
C HIS A 177 16.97 16.81 13.37
N ALA A 178 16.93 15.77 12.54
CA ALA A 178 17.89 15.58 11.45
C ALA A 178 17.77 16.61 10.32
N LEU A 179 16.57 17.16 10.07
CA LEU A 179 16.38 18.26 9.13
C LEU A 179 17.01 19.57 9.67
N LEU A 180 16.84 19.83 10.96
CA LEU A 180 17.37 21.02 11.62
C LEU A 180 18.88 20.94 11.87
N HIS A 181 19.41 19.72 11.99
CA HIS A 181 20.83 19.47 12.24
C HIS A 181 21.42 18.53 11.17
N PRO A 182 21.63 19.02 9.94
CA PRO A 182 22.25 18.23 8.87
C PRO A 182 23.67 17.77 9.25
N GLU A 183 23.99 16.50 9.01
CA GLU A 183 25.27 15.87 9.34
C GLU A 183 26.22 15.87 8.12
N PHE A 184 26.42 17.03 7.48
CA PHE A 184 27.21 17.13 6.26
C PHE A 184 28.64 16.59 6.41
N GLU A 185 29.31 16.91 7.51
CA GLU A 185 30.69 16.46 7.75
C GLU A 185 30.77 14.92 7.85
N ALA A 186 29.78 14.28 8.47
CA ALA A 186 29.72 12.82 8.58
C ALA A 186 29.48 12.17 7.21
N LEU A 187 28.62 12.77 6.38
CA LEU A 187 28.38 12.34 5.01
C LEU A 187 29.64 12.46 4.15
N GLU A 188 30.29 13.62 4.15
CA GLU A 188 31.51 13.88 3.37
C GLU A 188 32.65 12.95 3.78
N SER A 189 32.83 12.73 5.09
CA SER A 189 33.80 11.79 5.63
C SER A 189 33.53 10.34 5.17
N THR A 190 32.26 9.93 5.17
CA THR A 190 31.86 8.56 4.77
C THR A 190 31.96 8.32 3.27
N LEU A 191 31.68 9.36 2.47
CA LEU A 191 31.75 9.31 1.01
C LEU A 191 33.18 9.53 0.49
N GLY A 192 34.05 10.15 1.30
CA GLY A 192 35.42 10.51 0.91
C GLY A 192 35.47 11.65 -0.12
N VAL A 193 34.37 12.39 -0.29
CA VAL A 193 34.22 13.48 -1.26
C VAL A 193 33.42 14.62 -0.64
N THR A 194 33.63 15.84 -1.14
CA THR A 194 32.82 16.99 -0.77
C THR A 194 31.43 16.93 -1.40
N LEU A 195 30.41 17.28 -0.62
CA LEU A 195 29.03 17.40 -1.10
C LEU A 195 28.88 18.70 -1.92
N PRO A 196 28.06 18.69 -2.98
CA PRO A 196 27.81 19.88 -3.81
C PRO A 196 27.29 21.05 -2.99
N ALA A 197 27.72 22.27 -3.33
CA ALA A 197 27.24 23.48 -2.67
C ALA A 197 25.73 23.65 -2.82
N ALA A 198 25.19 23.35 -4.01
CA ALA A 198 23.75 23.40 -4.29
C ALA A 198 22.96 22.42 -3.40
N TYR A 199 23.48 21.21 -3.15
CA TYR A 199 22.85 20.25 -2.24
C TYR A 199 22.81 20.79 -0.80
N LYS A 200 23.94 21.28 -0.28
CA LYS A 200 23.98 21.90 1.06
C LYS A 200 23.03 23.09 1.15
N ALA A 201 22.94 23.88 0.08
CA ALA A 201 22.10 25.06 0.02
C ALA A 201 20.60 24.76 0.16
N MET A 202 20.15 23.59 -0.32
CA MET A 202 18.76 23.15 -0.17
C MET A 202 18.33 22.96 1.29
N HIS A 203 19.28 22.78 2.21
CA HIS A 203 18.99 22.53 3.63
C HIS A 203 19.03 23.80 4.49
N PHE A 204 19.38 24.96 3.94
CA PHE A 204 19.33 26.21 4.72
C PHE A 204 17.90 26.74 4.85
N PRO A 205 17.52 27.34 6.01
CA PRO A 205 16.19 27.87 6.25
C PRO A 205 15.64 28.82 5.19
N ASP A 206 16.51 29.62 4.56
CA ASP A 206 16.13 30.60 3.54
C ASP A 206 15.97 30.00 2.14
N SER A 207 16.19 28.70 1.99
CA SER A 207 16.04 28.01 0.71
C SER A 207 14.56 27.81 0.39
N GLU A 208 14.16 28.05 -0.86
CA GLU A 208 12.83 27.64 -1.35
C GLU A 208 12.61 26.13 -1.23
N TRP A 209 13.68 25.34 -1.15
CA TRP A 209 13.66 23.90 -0.94
C TRP A 209 13.65 23.51 0.55
N TYR A 210 13.58 24.50 1.45
CA TYR A 210 13.63 24.28 2.89
C TYR A 210 12.33 23.75 3.46
N GLU A 211 11.22 24.38 3.08
CA GLU A 211 9.89 23.98 3.54
C GLU A 211 9.51 22.65 2.88
N PRO A 212 9.00 21.66 3.62
CA PRO A 212 8.54 20.41 3.02
C PRO A 212 7.17 20.64 2.35
N GLY A 213 7.19 21.00 1.08
CA GLY A 213 6.00 21.03 0.24
C GLY A 213 5.96 19.81 -0.68
N PRO A 214 4.80 19.18 -0.92
CA PRO A 214 4.66 18.39 -2.12
C PRO A 214 4.78 19.34 -3.32
N TRP A 215 5.81 19.16 -4.13
CA TRP A 215 6.03 19.96 -5.33
C TRP A 215 5.87 19.10 -6.58
N MET A 216 5.23 19.66 -7.60
CA MET A 216 5.30 19.16 -8.96
C MET A 216 6.35 19.95 -9.72
N LEU A 217 7.35 19.25 -10.28
CA LEU A 217 8.42 19.84 -11.08
C LEU A 217 8.17 19.60 -12.56
N TYR A 218 8.43 20.64 -13.37
CA TYR A 218 8.15 20.65 -14.81
C TYR A 218 9.43 20.89 -15.63
N PRO A 219 10.21 19.85 -15.99
CA PRO A 219 11.44 19.98 -16.79
C PRO A 219 11.27 20.76 -18.10
N LYS A 220 10.10 20.63 -18.75
CA LYS A 220 9.79 21.27 -20.04
C LYS A 220 8.86 22.50 -19.92
N GLY A 221 8.62 22.98 -18.70
CA GLY A 221 7.74 24.12 -18.41
C GLY A 221 6.32 23.73 -17.99
N LEU A 222 5.61 24.66 -17.35
CA LEU A 222 4.30 24.44 -16.68
C LEU A 222 3.16 24.03 -17.63
N GLU A 223 3.31 24.24 -18.93
CA GLU A 223 2.28 23.88 -19.93
C GLU A 223 2.44 22.44 -20.46
N ASN A 224 3.48 21.71 -20.01
CA ASN A 224 3.82 20.39 -20.51
C ASN A 224 3.57 19.30 -19.44
N ASP A 225 2.51 18.53 -19.62
CA ASP A 225 2.11 17.44 -18.72
C ASP A 225 2.79 16.10 -19.02
N GLU A 226 3.62 16.00 -20.07
CA GLU A 226 4.18 14.72 -20.52
C GLU A 226 5.29 14.19 -19.61
N GLU A 227 6.03 15.07 -18.94
CA GLU A 227 7.18 14.73 -18.11
C GLU A 227 7.14 15.57 -16.84
N LEU A 228 6.67 14.95 -15.75
CA LEU A 228 6.43 15.60 -14.46
C LEU A 228 7.12 14.81 -13.35
N HIS A 229 7.75 15.51 -12.42
CA HIS A 229 8.40 14.90 -11.27
C HIS A 229 7.77 15.39 -9.98
N MET A 230 7.14 14.47 -9.24
CA MET A 230 6.54 14.80 -7.96
C MET A 230 7.54 14.56 -6.83
N ILE A 231 7.83 15.61 -6.07
CA ILE A 231 8.62 15.58 -4.84
C ILE A 231 7.64 15.65 -3.69
N LEU A 232 7.58 14.62 -2.84
CA LEU A 232 6.74 14.66 -1.65
C LEU A 232 7.50 15.24 -0.46
N ASP A 233 8.76 14.85 -0.33
CA ASP A 233 9.57 15.32 0.78
C ASP A 233 11.06 15.31 0.46
N ARG A 234 11.80 16.14 1.19
CA ARG A 234 13.25 16.13 1.23
C ARG A 234 13.76 15.07 2.22
N VAL A 235 14.88 14.44 1.88
CA VAL A 235 15.59 13.52 2.77
C VAL A 235 16.63 14.31 3.58
N PRO A 236 16.67 14.20 4.93
CA PRO A 236 17.69 14.82 5.76
C PRO A 236 19.08 14.37 5.36
N ALA A 237 20.06 15.27 5.43
CA ALA A 237 21.44 14.96 5.14
C ALA A 237 22.09 14.21 6.31
N THR A 238 21.73 12.95 6.50
CA THR A 238 22.31 12.02 7.47
C THR A 238 22.96 10.84 6.75
N LEU A 239 23.68 9.97 7.47
CA LEU A 239 24.23 8.74 6.90
C LEU A 239 23.15 7.85 6.23
N ASP A 240 21.91 7.93 6.73
CA ASP A 240 20.74 7.25 6.15
C ASP A 240 20.32 7.84 4.80
N ALA A 241 20.94 8.90 4.27
CA ALA A 241 20.72 9.40 2.92
C ALA A 241 21.58 8.69 1.87
N ILE A 242 22.65 7.99 2.28
CA ILE A 242 23.52 7.27 1.35
C ILE A 242 22.78 6.04 0.82
N ARG A 243 22.72 5.91 -0.51
CA ARG A 243 22.09 4.80 -1.22
C ARG A 243 23.11 4.12 -2.12
N GLN A 244 22.93 2.82 -2.31
CA GLN A 244 23.69 2.04 -3.28
C GLN A 244 22.71 1.18 -4.07
N PRO A 245 22.57 1.39 -5.40
CA PRO A 245 21.70 0.56 -6.21
C PRO A 245 22.34 -0.83 -6.40
N PRO A 246 21.54 -1.90 -6.49
CA PRO A 246 22.06 -3.24 -6.68
C PRO A 246 22.77 -3.36 -8.03
N GLY A 247 23.97 -3.94 -8.01
CA GLY A 247 24.80 -4.10 -9.21
C GLY A 247 25.61 -2.86 -9.60
N ASP A 248 25.55 -1.78 -8.82
CA ASP A 248 26.43 -0.62 -8.94
C ASP A 248 27.37 -0.54 -7.72
N SER A 249 28.63 -0.20 -7.96
CA SER A 249 29.61 0.05 -6.89
C SER A 249 29.57 1.50 -6.40
N GLN A 250 28.90 2.39 -7.12
CA GLN A 250 28.81 3.80 -6.77
C GLN A 250 27.85 4.05 -5.61
N ARG A 251 28.23 4.98 -4.74
CA ARG A 251 27.41 5.47 -3.62
C ARG A 251 26.78 6.78 -4.03
N TYR A 252 25.46 6.83 -3.95
CA TYR A 252 24.65 8.00 -4.27
C TYR A 252 24.15 8.63 -2.97
N VAL A 253 23.76 9.89 -3.03
CA VAL A 253 23.07 10.59 -1.95
C VAL A 253 21.64 10.83 -2.41
N CYS A 254 20.67 10.27 -1.69
CA CYS A 254 19.25 10.53 -1.90
C CYS A 254 18.90 11.84 -1.19
N PHE A 255 18.42 12.82 -1.95
CA PHE A 255 18.11 14.16 -1.43
C PHE A 255 16.61 14.45 -1.39
N ALA A 256 15.82 13.75 -2.19
CA ALA A 256 14.37 13.91 -2.21
C ALA A 256 13.68 12.59 -2.56
N GLN A 257 12.40 12.50 -2.22
CA GLN A 257 11.56 11.33 -2.45
C GLN A 257 10.17 11.76 -2.92
N GLY A 258 9.73 11.17 -4.02
CA GLY A 258 8.36 11.25 -4.54
C GLY A 258 7.45 10.16 -3.98
N GLU A 259 6.32 9.90 -4.66
CA GLU A 259 5.39 8.82 -4.29
C GLU A 259 5.91 7.44 -4.66
N TYR A 260 6.53 7.32 -5.84
CA TYR A 260 7.08 6.07 -6.37
C TYR A 260 8.58 6.16 -6.69
N ASP A 261 9.16 7.34 -6.47
CA ASP A 261 10.48 7.71 -6.97
C ASP A 261 11.37 8.20 -5.84
N GLU A 262 12.67 7.95 -5.97
CA GLU A 262 13.71 8.60 -5.20
C GLU A 262 14.63 9.42 -6.11
N TYR A 263 15.10 10.57 -5.62
CA TYR A 263 15.93 11.50 -6.39
C TYR A 263 17.32 11.55 -5.78
N TRP A 264 18.31 11.19 -6.58
CA TRP A 264 19.66 10.88 -6.16
C TRP A 264 20.66 11.75 -6.90
N ILE A 265 21.77 12.06 -6.22
CA ILE A 265 22.96 12.65 -6.83
C ILE A 265 24.16 11.73 -6.66
N LEU A 266 25.07 11.78 -7.63
CA LEU A 266 26.38 11.16 -7.52
C LEU A 266 27.39 12.21 -7.01
N PRO A 267 27.80 12.19 -5.74
CA PRO A 267 28.72 13.19 -5.19
C PRO A 267 30.12 13.04 -5.79
N GLY A 268 30.85 14.14 -5.94
CA GLY A 268 32.22 14.15 -6.49
C GLY A 268 32.48 15.25 -7.53
N SER A 269 31.44 15.92 -8.01
CA SER A 269 31.54 17.15 -8.82
C SER A 269 30.78 18.29 -8.15
N ASP A 270 31.17 19.53 -8.46
CA ASP A 270 30.53 20.73 -7.91
C ASP A 270 29.04 20.83 -8.30
N ASP A 271 28.68 20.30 -9.48
CA ASP A 271 27.31 20.30 -10.00
C ASP A 271 26.95 18.94 -10.65
N PRO A 272 26.62 17.93 -9.83
CA PRO A 272 26.47 16.55 -10.28
C PRO A 272 25.16 16.32 -11.04
N PRO A 273 25.09 15.28 -11.89
CA PRO A 273 23.84 14.85 -12.49
C PRO A 273 22.84 14.34 -11.44
N VAL A 274 21.56 14.51 -11.75
CA VAL A 274 20.44 14.03 -10.94
C VAL A 274 19.86 12.78 -11.58
N TYR A 275 19.66 11.77 -10.75
CA TYR A 275 19.06 10.50 -11.12
C TYR A 275 17.71 10.33 -10.42
N ASN A 276 16.74 9.81 -11.15
CA ASN A 276 15.52 9.26 -10.58
C ASN A 276 15.69 7.75 -10.47
N ARG A 277 15.34 7.20 -9.32
CA ARG A 277 15.11 5.78 -9.14
C ARG A 277 13.65 5.59 -8.76
N GLY A 278 12.85 5.25 -9.75
CA GLY A 278 11.41 5.18 -9.63
C GLY A 278 10.82 4.36 -10.78
N GLY A 279 9.72 3.68 -10.52
CA GLY A 279 9.06 2.86 -11.53
C GLY A 279 7.69 2.41 -11.04
N ASP A 280 6.70 2.53 -11.93
CA ASP A 280 5.29 2.19 -11.69
C ASP A 280 5.05 0.75 -11.17
N ASP A 281 6.07 -0.12 -11.25
CA ASP A 281 6.02 -1.53 -10.85
C ASP A 281 6.97 -1.87 -9.69
N LEU A 282 6.45 -1.74 -8.47
CA LEU A 282 7.15 -1.98 -7.20
C LEU A 282 7.79 -3.37 -6.98
N PRO A 283 7.49 -4.47 -7.70
CA PRO A 283 8.33 -5.67 -7.60
C PRO A 283 9.66 -5.54 -8.36
N ARG A 284 9.76 -4.63 -9.34
CA ARG A 284 10.96 -4.42 -10.18
C ARG A 284 11.72 -3.13 -9.87
N ALA A 285 11.13 -2.20 -9.11
CA ALA A 285 11.83 -0.99 -8.63
C ALA A 285 13.10 -1.29 -7.82
N ALA A 286 13.15 -2.45 -7.15
CA ALA A 286 14.36 -2.92 -6.47
C ALA A 286 15.52 -3.20 -7.46
N GLU A 287 15.22 -3.59 -8.70
CA GLU A 287 16.19 -3.96 -9.75
C GLU A 287 16.42 -2.87 -10.80
N ALA A 288 15.60 -1.81 -10.80
CA ALA A 288 15.72 -0.71 -11.74
C ALA A 288 17.01 0.09 -11.50
N LYS A 289 17.80 0.25 -12.56
CA LYS A 289 18.96 1.14 -12.55
C LYS A 289 18.48 2.59 -12.44
N PRO A 290 19.17 3.46 -11.67
CA PRO A 290 18.85 4.87 -11.65
C PRO A 290 18.92 5.47 -13.06
N GLU A 291 17.88 6.19 -13.46
CA GLU A 291 17.81 6.90 -14.74
C GLU A 291 18.22 8.35 -14.53
N LYS A 292 19.08 8.87 -15.40
CA LYS A 292 19.51 10.26 -15.33
C LYS A 292 18.40 11.17 -15.86
N ILE A 293 17.90 12.09 -15.04
CA ILE A 293 16.81 13.02 -15.39
C ILE A 293 17.29 14.46 -15.58
N ALA A 294 18.43 14.84 -14.99
CA ALA A 294 19.06 16.14 -15.24
C ALA A 294 20.57 15.97 -15.34
N ASN A 295 21.22 16.79 -16.18
CA ASN A 295 22.68 16.74 -16.32
C ASN A 295 23.39 17.41 -15.14
N HIS A 296 22.68 18.34 -14.49
CA HIS A 296 23.19 19.16 -13.41
C HIS A 296 22.15 19.30 -12.30
N LEU A 297 22.62 19.40 -11.05
CA LEU A 297 21.76 19.64 -9.90
C LEU A 297 21.21 21.06 -9.96
N SER A 298 22.01 22.04 -10.40
CA SER A 298 21.54 23.41 -10.59
C SER A 298 20.38 23.51 -11.59
N GLU A 299 20.42 22.74 -12.68
CA GLU A 299 19.34 22.62 -13.67
C GLU A 299 18.07 22.06 -13.04
N PHE A 300 18.17 20.94 -12.32
CA PHE A 300 17.05 20.33 -11.62
C PHE A 300 16.39 21.30 -10.62
N LEU A 301 17.20 22.02 -9.84
CA LEU A 301 16.71 22.94 -8.83
C LEU A 301 16.04 24.19 -9.42
N ALA A 302 16.29 24.49 -10.69
CA ALA A 302 15.72 25.60 -11.43
C ALA A 302 14.44 25.23 -12.20
N TRP A 303 14.04 23.95 -12.21
CA TRP A 303 12.78 23.56 -12.84
C TRP A 303 11.60 24.28 -12.18
N PRO A 304 10.62 24.76 -12.98
CA PRO A 304 9.38 25.33 -12.46
C PRO A 304 8.70 24.38 -11.47
N LYS A 305 8.26 24.95 -10.34
CA LYS A 305 7.60 24.26 -9.24
C LYS A 305 6.15 24.72 -9.15
N GLU A 306 5.24 23.79 -8.91
CA GLU A 306 3.85 24.08 -8.51
C GLU A 306 3.52 23.36 -7.20
N ASP A 307 2.89 24.08 -6.28
CA ASP A 307 2.42 23.53 -5.01
C ASP A 307 1.19 22.64 -5.25
N ILE A 308 1.13 21.47 -4.60
CA ILE A 308 0.05 20.47 -4.73
C ILE A 308 -0.94 20.56 -3.57
#